data_AF-A0A3B4WSJ7-F1
#
_entry.id   AF-A0A3B4WSJ7-F1
#
_cell.length_a   1.000
_cell.length_b   1.000
_cell.length_c   1.000
_cell.angle_alpha   90.00
_cell.angle_beta   90.00
_cell.angle_gamma   90.00
#
_symmetry.space_group_name_H-M   'P 1'
#
loop_
_entity.id
_entity.type
_entity.pdbx_description
1 polymer ?
#
loop_
_entity_poly.entity_id
_entity_poly.type
_entity_poly.pdbx_seq_one_letter_code
_entity_poly.pdbx_strand_id
1 'polypeptide(L)'
;MLKNKSCPQVVPSLEGLFIEDIAVGCEHVLTLSSTGDVYAWGCNSEGQVTKCSNIKLCTLKFVFTAHQKHCIDCTVVLYVCVPAWSWTLEPRRSSKPIFVQIAKQVVSLNPLELRLPSRAWKVKLVGEGADDAGGVFDDTITEMCQELQSGVVDLLIHTPNSFADVGSNTDRFLLNPAALSEDHMVQFRFLGILMAVAIRTKKPLDLHLAPWVWKQLCSMPLGGPDLEEMIPLDSFVAHSADGRLVPVVSGGQNISLTFANRTEYVERALEYRLHEMDSQVAAIREGMSTIIPVPLLSLLTAQQLEQLVCGLPEVSVEMLKKLVRYRDITESHQLIGWFWQSLEEFTNEERVLFLRFVSGRSRLPSNPADITQKFQIIKVDRPVNGLPTAQTCFFLLRLPPYTSQAILAERLRYSIHNCPSIDMDNYMLTHNTDPADSSDTED
;
A
#
# COMPACT_ATOMS: atom_id res chain seq x y z
N MET A 1 24.29 -19.30 18.43
CA MET A 1 25.11 -19.78 17.29
C MET A 1 24.99 -18.77 16.16
N LEU A 2 26.11 -18.20 15.70
CA LEU A 2 26.13 -17.30 14.54
C LEU A 2 26.10 -18.16 13.27
N LYS A 3 25.04 -18.08 12.47
CA LYS A 3 24.99 -18.70 11.14
C LYS A 3 25.48 -17.68 10.12
N ASN A 4 26.20 -18.09 9.08
CA ASN A 4 26.51 -17.22 7.94
C ASN A 4 25.20 -16.74 7.31
N LYS A 5 24.86 -15.48 7.57
CA LYS A 5 23.70 -14.78 7.01
C LYS A 5 24.13 -13.42 6.49
N SER A 6 23.42 -12.93 5.47
CA SER A 6 23.64 -11.62 4.86
C SER A 6 23.15 -10.45 5.72
N CYS A 7 22.42 -10.72 6.81
CA CYS A 7 21.96 -9.74 7.77
C CYS A 7 22.57 -10.00 9.16
N PRO A 8 22.90 -8.95 9.94
CA PRO A 8 23.29 -9.09 11.34
C PRO A 8 22.24 -9.85 12.16
N GLN A 9 22.67 -10.58 13.18
CA GLN A 9 21.78 -11.23 14.14
C GLN A 9 22.19 -10.82 15.56
N VAL A 10 21.22 -10.53 16.41
CA VAL A 10 21.47 -10.37 17.85
C VAL A 10 22.11 -11.64 18.38
N VAL A 11 23.21 -11.48 19.13
CA VAL A 11 23.89 -12.58 19.82
C VAL A 11 23.47 -12.53 21.29
N PRO A 12 22.56 -13.40 21.76
CA PRO A 12 22.01 -13.30 23.12
C PRO A 12 23.07 -13.36 24.22
N SER A 13 24.20 -14.04 23.97
CA SER A 13 25.31 -14.11 24.94
C SER A 13 26.12 -12.83 25.08
N LEU A 14 25.90 -11.83 24.23
CA LEU A 14 26.54 -10.51 24.30
C LEU A 14 25.54 -9.40 24.65
N GLU A 15 24.30 -9.76 25.00
CA GLU A 15 23.27 -8.80 25.36
C GLU A 15 23.65 -8.11 26.69
N GLY A 16 23.73 -6.78 26.67
CA GLY A 16 24.15 -5.96 27.83
C GLY A 16 25.65 -5.76 28.00
N LEU A 17 26.50 -6.32 27.13
CA LEU A 17 27.95 -6.08 27.13
C LEU A 17 28.32 -4.99 26.12
N PHE A 18 29.18 -4.05 26.53
CA PHE A 18 29.72 -3.04 25.62
C PHE A 18 30.97 -3.58 24.93
N ILE A 19 31.10 -3.41 23.61
CA ILE A 19 32.28 -3.81 22.85
C ILE A 19 33.19 -2.60 22.65
N GLU A 20 34.37 -2.65 23.26
CA GLU A 20 35.37 -1.57 23.25
C GLU A 20 36.24 -1.58 21.99
N ASP A 21 36.64 -2.77 21.53
CA ASP A 21 37.50 -2.90 20.36
C ASP A 21 37.11 -4.04 19.41
N ILE A 22 37.44 -3.88 18.13
CA ILE A 22 37.17 -4.82 17.05
C ILE A 22 38.40 -4.89 16.14
N ALA A 23 38.93 -6.09 15.92
CA ALA A 23 39.97 -6.36 14.92
C ALA A 23 39.44 -7.36 13.88
N VAL A 24 39.47 -6.98 12.60
CA VAL A 24 38.97 -7.81 11.50
C VAL A 24 40.13 -8.10 10.54
N GLY A 25 40.57 -9.36 10.51
CA GLY A 25 41.54 -9.90 9.55
C GLY A 25 40.86 -10.44 8.28
N CYS A 26 41.63 -11.13 7.44
CA CYS A 26 41.11 -11.77 6.22
C CYS A 26 40.22 -12.98 6.53
N GLU A 27 40.58 -13.76 7.55
CA GLU A 27 39.93 -15.04 7.90
C GLU A 27 39.24 -15.05 9.27
N HIS A 28 39.54 -14.08 10.13
CA HIS A 28 39.07 -14.04 11.52
C HIS A 28 38.70 -12.63 11.99
N VAL A 29 37.77 -12.56 12.93
CA VAL A 29 37.32 -11.36 13.62
C VAL A 29 37.48 -11.56 15.12
N LEU A 30 38.01 -10.54 15.79
CA LEU A 30 38.18 -10.47 17.24
C LEU A 30 37.44 -9.25 17.76
N THR A 31 36.85 -9.35 18.94
CA THR A 31 36.25 -8.22 19.67
C THR A 31 36.61 -8.26 21.14
N LEU A 32 36.79 -7.10 21.74
CA LEU A 32 37.09 -6.90 23.16
C LEU A 32 35.87 -6.26 23.82
N SER A 33 35.33 -6.87 24.88
CA SER A 33 34.27 -6.25 25.70
C SER A 33 34.83 -5.33 26.78
N SER A 34 33.94 -4.51 27.36
CA SER A 34 34.22 -3.65 28.51
C SER A 34 34.53 -4.39 29.81
N THR A 35 34.29 -5.71 29.82
CA THR A 35 34.70 -6.61 30.92
C THR A 35 36.12 -7.15 30.74
N GLY A 36 36.79 -6.81 29.63
CA GLY A 36 38.12 -7.30 29.29
C GLY A 36 38.13 -8.64 28.55
N ASP A 37 36.96 -9.15 28.13
CA ASP A 37 36.84 -10.44 27.47
C ASP A 37 37.05 -10.33 25.95
N VAL A 38 37.85 -11.24 25.37
CA VAL A 38 38.08 -11.29 23.92
C VAL A 38 37.29 -12.42 23.28
N TYR A 39 36.40 -12.06 22.36
CA TYR A 39 35.59 -12.97 21.57
C TYR A 39 36.11 -13.06 20.14
N ALA A 40 36.28 -14.29 19.62
CA ALA A 40 36.73 -14.55 18.26
C ALA A 40 35.71 -15.36 17.44
N TRP A 41 35.61 -15.06 16.14
CA TRP A 41 34.87 -15.88 15.16
C TRP A 41 35.49 -15.74 13.75
N GLY A 42 35.45 -16.81 12.94
CA GLY A 42 36.10 -16.82 11.61
C GLY A 42 36.33 -18.22 11.03
N CYS A 43 36.92 -18.30 9.85
CA CYS A 43 37.30 -19.55 9.19
C CYS A 43 38.55 -20.15 9.86
N ASN A 44 38.47 -21.41 10.25
CA ASN A 44 39.48 -22.08 11.10
C ASN A 44 40.63 -22.72 10.28
N SER A 45 41.02 -22.11 9.16
CA SER A 45 41.96 -22.68 8.18
C SER A 45 43.42 -22.74 8.67
N GLU A 46 43.82 -21.85 9.56
CA GLU A 46 45.22 -21.68 10.00
C GLU A 46 45.49 -22.06 11.48
N GLY A 47 44.62 -22.87 12.08
CA GLY A 47 44.93 -23.66 13.28
C GLY A 47 45.49 -22.90 14.50
N GLN A 48 44.60 -22.31 15.30
CA GLN A 48 44.67 -22.14 16.78
C GLN A 48 43.40 -21.36 17.17
N VAL A 49 42.44 -21.86 17.97
CA VAL A 49 42.54 -22.39 19.33
C VAL A 49 41.43 -23.44 19.59
N THR A 50 41.83 -24.58 20.18
CA THR A 50 41.07 -25.76 20.65
C THR A 50 40.67 -26.87 19.65
N LYS A 51 41.17 -28.10 19.92
CA LYS A 51 40.83 -29.39 19.29
C LYS A 51 39.32 -29.67 19.33
N CYS A 52 38.66 -29.62 18.18
CA CYS A 52 37.47 -30.42 17.90
C CYS A 52 37.47 -30.76 16.41
N SER A 53 37.89 -31.98 16.11
CA SER A 53 37.77 -32.61 14.80
C SER A 53 36.29 -32.73 14.43
N ASN A 54 35.92 -32.14 13.29
CA ASN A 54 34.58 -32.00 12.71
C ASN A 54 33.72 -30.88 13.30
N ILE A 55 33.51 -29.81 12.51
CA ILE A 55 32.21 -29.34 11.98
C ILE A 55 32.37 -27.93 11.36
N LYS A 56 31.74 -27.73 10.19
CA LYS A 56 31.48 -26.46 9.49
C LYS A 56 30.61 -25.47 10.32
N LEU A 57 31.08 -24.95 11.45
CA LEU A 57 30.33 -23.98 12.27
C LEU A 57 31.22 -22.86 12.84
N CYS A 58 30.85 -21.60 12.55
CA CYS A 58 31.42 -20.41 13.19
C CYS A 58 30.77 -20.20 14.57
N THR A 59 31.41 -20.66 15.65
CA THR A 59 30.94 -20.45 17.02
C THR A 59 31.81 -19.37 17.68
N LEU A 60 31.18 -18.34 18.26
CA LEU A 60 31.83 -17.31 19.08
C LEU A 60 32.55 -18.00 20.25
N LYS A 61 33.88 -17.85 20.35
CA LYS A 61 34.68 -18.48 21.43
C LYS A 61 35.53 -17.44 22.15
N PHE A 62 35.60 -17.56 23.47
CA PHE A 62 36.54 -16.82 24.32
C PHE A 62 37.95 -17.37 24.11
N VAL A 63 38.93 -16.50 23.80
CA VAL A 63 40.25 -16.95 23.32
C VAL A 63 41.37 -16.76 24.37
N PHE A 64 41.75 -15.54 24.76
CA PHE A 64 42.64 -15.19 25.90
C PHE A 64 42.95 -13.67 25.90
N THR A 65 43.73 -13.18 26.86
CA THR A 65 44.24 -11.79 26.99
C THR A 65 45.72 -11.66 26.59
N ALA A 66 46.09 -10.92 25.54
CA ALA A 66 47.45 -10.35 25.35
C ALA A 66 47.58 -9.24 24.29
N HIS A 67 48.70 -8.50 24.42
CA HIS A 67 49.14 -7.29 23.72
C HIS A 67 49.95 -7.53 22.41
N GLN A 68 49.77 -6.58 21.47
CA GLN A 68 50.59 -6.17 20.30
C GLN A 68 50.45 -6.88 18.93
N LYS A 69 50.42 -6.03 17.87
CA LYS A 69 50.10 -6.29 16.43
C LYS A 69 51.27 -5.88 15.52
N HIS A 70 51.47 -6.55 14.37
CA HIS A 70 52.19 -6.03 13.17
C HIS A 70 51.47 -6.43 11.86
N CYS A 71 51.47 -5.54 10.83
CA CYS A 71 50.82 -5.69 9.50
C CYS A 71 51.69 -5.12 8.34
N ILE A 72 51.44 -5.55 7.10
CA ILE A 72 52.03 -5.10 5.81
C ILE A 72 50.92 -4.50 4.91
N ASP A 73 51.26 -3.55 4.02
CA ASP A 73 50.43 -2.44 3.51
C ASP A 73 50.24 -2.43 1.96
N CYS A 74 49.07 -1.94 1.46
CA CYS A 74 48.78 -1.54 0.06
C CYS A 74 47.56 -0.59 0.02
N THR A 75 47.71 0.68 -0.41
CA THR A 75 46.66 1.75 -0.30
C THR A 75 45.96 2.12 -1.62
N VAL A 76 44.62 2.33 -1.60
CA VAL A 76 43.81 2.87 -2.72
C VAL A 76 43.67 4.41 -2.65
N VAL A 77 43.71 5.11 -3.79
CA VAL A 77 43.62 6.59 -3.90
C VAL A 77 42.34 7.03 -4.62
N LEU A 78 41.59 7.96 -4.02
CA LEU A 78 40.34 8.55 -4.54
C LEU A 78 40.52 10.03 -4.94
N TYR A 79 39.74 10.49 -5.91
CA TYR A 79 39.77 11.88 -6.40
C TYR A 79 38.46 12.59 -6.08
N VAL A 80 38.53 13.77 -5.45
CA VAL A 80 37.36 14.56 -5.00
C VAL A 80 37.47 15.99 -5.53
N CYS A 81 36.42 16.50 -6.20
CA CYS A 81 36.37 17.89 -6.64
C CYS A 81 35.67 18.77 -5.59
N VAL A 82 36.40 19.68 -4.96
CA VAL A 82 35.84 20.66 -4.01
C VAL A 82 35.50 21.98 -4.71
N PRO A 83 34.44 22.69 -4.28
CA PRO A 83 34.21 24.06 -4.70
C PRO A 83 35.32 24.95 -4.11
N ALA A 84 36.18 25.51 -4.96
CA ALA A 84 37.24 26.41 -4.53
C ALA A 84 36.68 27.56 -3.68
N TRP A 85 37.28 27.82 -2.52
CA TRP A 85 37.12 29.09 -1.81
C TRP A 85 37.77 30.19 -2.66
N SER A 86 37.02 30.77 -3.60
CA SER A 86 37.59 31.71 -4.57
C SER A 86 37.61 33.15 -4.03
N TRP A 87 38.82 33.72 -3.93
CA TRP A 87 39.05 35.16 -4.10
C TRP A 87 39.11 35.56 -5.58
N THR A 88 38.55 34.74 -6.49
CA THR A 88 38.53 35.01 -7.92
C THR A 88 37.12 34.80 -8.49
N LEU A 89 36.66 35.84 -9.19
CA LEU A 89 35.39 35.94 -9.90
C LEU A 89 35.41 35.04 -11.15
N GLU A 90 35.08 33.76 -11.01
CA GLU A 90 34.67 32.91 -12.14
C GLU A 90 33.36 32.17 -11.81
N PRO A 91 32.52 31.85 -12.82
CA PRO A 91 31.15 31.37 -12.59
C PRO A 91 31.13 29.95 -12.01
N ARG A 92 30.36 29.77 -10.93
CA ARG A 92 30.15 28.51 -10.19
C ARG A 92 29.77 27.35 -11.13
N ARG A 93 30.66 26.38 -11.34
CA ARG A 93 30.25 25.00 -11.69
C ARG A 93 29.76 24.35 -10.40
N SER A 94 28.48 23.97 -10.34
CA SER A 94 27.93 23.19 -9.23
C SER A 94 28.66 21.85 -9.15
N SER A 95 29.63 21.74 -8.24
CA SER A 95 30.24 20.46 -7.89
C SER A 95 29.20 19.65 -7.11
N LYS A 96 29.12 18.34 -7.38
CA LYS A 96 28.25 17.46 -6.59
C LYS A 96 28.75 17.41 -5.14
N PRO A 97 27.90 17.08 -4.15
CA PRO A 97 28.34 16.92 -2.76
C PRO A 97 29.49 15.90 -2.67
N ILE A 98 30.45 16.13 -1.77
CA ILE A 98 31.61 15.26 -1.53
C ILE A 98 31.15 13.83 -1.26
N PHE A 99 30.10 13.68 -0.45
CA PHE A 99 29.50 12.39 -0.13
C PHE A 99 29.11 11.61 -1.39
N VAL A 100 28.42 12.28 -2.33
CA VAL A 100 27.95 11.67 -3.59
C VAL A 100 29.12 11.33 -4.51
N GLN A 101 30.16 12.17 -4.53
CA GLN A 101 31.36 11.94 -5.35
C GLN A 101 32.15 10.72 -4.86
N ILE A 102 32.34 10.58 -3.54
CA ILE A 102 33.08 9.46 -2.95
C ILE A 102 32.25 8.18 -3.00
N ALA A 103 30.93 8.24 -2.76
CA ALA A 103 30.03 7.09 -2.85
C ALA A 103 30.14 6.35 -4.19
N LYS A 104 30.18 7.09 -5.30
CA LYS A 104 30.29 6.52 -6.65
C LYS A 104 31.61 5.81 -6.91
N GLN A 105 32.69 6.19 -6.22
CA GLN A 105 34.00 5.56 -6.38
C GLN A 105 34.19 4.38 -5.42
N VAL A 106 33.73 4.50 -4.17
CA VAL A 106 34.03 3.54 -3.10
C VAL A 106 33.16 2.30 -3.15
N VAL A 107 31.88 2.42 -3.49
CA VAL A 107 30.93 1.30 -3.43
C VAL A 107 31.29 0.17 -4.40
N SER A 108 31.97 0.50 -5.51
CA SER A 108 32.45 -0.47 -6.49
C SER A 108 33.81 -1.10 -6.15
N LEU A 109 34.50 -0.61 -5.12
CA LEU A 109 35.81 -1.16 -4.73
C LEU A 109 35.68 -2.51 -4.04
N ASN A 110 36.78 -3.27 -4.06
CA ASN A 110 36.86 -4.49 -3.31
C ASN A 110 36.84 -4.18 -1.80
N PRO A 111 35.89 -4.73 -1.01
CA PRO A 111 35.79 -4.45 0.43
C PRO A 111 37.06 -4.79 1.24
N LEU A 112 37.96 -5.62 0.71
CA LEU A 112 39.25 -5.93 1.34
C LEU A 112 40.21 -4.74 1.30
N GLU A 113 40.16 -3.93 0.25
CA GLU A 113 41.05 -2.76 0.05
C GLU A 113 40.72 -1.62 1.01
N LEU A 114 39.49 -1.59 1.54
CA LEU A 114 39.01 -0.60 2.51
C LEU A 114 39.40 -0.92 3.96
N ARG A 115 40.11 -2.03 4.21
CA ARG A 115 40.43 -2.54 5.56
C ARG A 115 41.77 -2.05 6.11
N LEU A 116 42.36 -1.03 5.52
CA LEU A 116 43.65 -0.51 5.97
C LEU A 116 43.56 0.09 7.39
N PRO A 117 44.62 -0.02 8.21
CA PRO A 117 44.56 0.23 9.66
C PRO A 117 44.46 1.71 10.05
N SER A 118 45.02 2.63 9.25
CA SER A 118 45.07 4.07 9.56
C SER A 118 44.05 4.92 8.78
N ARG A 119 43.79 4.57 7.53
CA ARG A 119 42.80 5.21 6.64
C ARG A 119 42.26 4.18 5.67
N ALA A 120 40.99 4.26 5.29
CA ALA A 120 40.41 3.33 4.33
C ALA A 120 40.76 3.66 2.86
N TRP A 121 41.07 4.93 2.58
CA TRP A 121 41.51 5.42 1.27
C TRP A 121 42.31 6.72 1.41
N LYS A 122 43.06 7.11 0.38
CA LYS A 122 43.70 8.42 0.25
C LYS A 122 42.79 9.38 -0.50
N VAL A 123 42.67 10.64 -0.07
CA VAL A 123 41.89 11.66 -0.77
C VAL A 123 42.81 12.62 -1.52
N LYS A 124 42.52 12.90 -2.79
CA LYS A 124 43.15 13.98 -3.55
C LYS A 124 42.10 15.00 -3.97
N LEU A 125 42.21 16.22 -3.43
CA LEU A 125 41.35 17.34 -3.78
C LEU A 125 41.79 17.91 -5.14
N VAL A 126 40.90 17.87 -6.13
CA VAL A 126 41.19 18.38 -7.48
C VAL A 126 41.09 19.91 -7.45
N GLY A 127 42.19 20.59 -7.77
CA GLY A 127 42.25 22.06 -7.82
C GLY A 127 42.85 22.70 -6.57
N GLU A 128 43.06 21.93 -5.49
CA GLU A 128 43.74 22.39 -4.28
C GLU A 128 45.12 21.70 -4.17
N GLY A 129 46.17 22.44 -3.81
CA GLY A 129 47.54 21.93 -3.68
C GLY A 129 47.77 21.06 -2.44
N ALA A 130 46.72 20.45 -1.89
CA ALA A 130 46.77 19.66 -0.67
C ALA A 130 47.14 18.21 -1.00
N ASP A 131 48.31 17.78 -0.50
CA ASP A 131 48.73 16.38 -0.53
C ASP A 131 48.45 15.71 0.82
N ASP A 132 47.72 14.59 0.78
CA ASP A 132 47.14 13.92 1.94
C ASP A 132 48.18 13.25 2.85
N ALA A 133 48.43 13.90 3.99
CA ALA A 133 49.16 13.38 5.17
C ALA A 133 48.21 13.02 6.34
N GLY A 134 46.93 12.74 6.07
CA GLY A 134 45.91 12.32 7.04
C GLY A 134 44.85 13.37 7.36
N GLY A 135 45.17 14.66 7.35
CA GLY A 135 44.22 15.74 7.65
C GLY A 135 43.10 15.87 6.61
N VAL A 136 43.44 15.77 5.32
CA VAL A 136 42.48 15.90 4.22
C VAL A 136 41.39 14.82 4.28
N PHE A 137 41.77 13.59 4.66
CA PHE A 137 40.81 12.50 4.84
C PHE A 137 39.80 12.82 5.96
N ASP A 138 40.28 13.30 7.11
CA ASP A 138 39.42 13.63 8.25
C ASP A 138 38.49 14.82 7.96
N ASP A 139 39.00 15.83 7.25
CA ASP A 139 38.23 16.99 6.81
C ASP A 139 37.07 16.55 5.89
N THR A 140 37.35 15.65 4.93
CA THR A 140 36.28 15.14 4.05
C THR A 140 35.24 14.30 4.77
N ILE A 141 35.61 13.55 5.82
CA ILE A 141 34.63 12.83 6.65
C ILE A 141 33.71 13.81 7.38
N THR A 142 34.30 14.88 7.93
CA THR A 142 33.56 15.93 8.64
C THR A 142 32.56 16.61 7.70
N GLU A 143 33.01 17.02 6.51
CA GLU A 143 32.15 17.64 5.50
C GLU A 143 31.01 16.70 5.06
N MET A 144 31.30 15.42 4.83
CA MET A 144 30.28 14.43 4.48
C MET A 144 29.20 14.28 5.56
N CYS A 145 29.55 14.37 6.85
CA CYS A 145 28.58 14.33 7.95
C CYS A 145 27.69 15.58 7.96
N GLN A 146 28.23 16.75 7.60
CA GLN A 146 27.48 17.99 7.47
C GLN A 146 26.56 17.98 6.23
N GLU A 147 27.02 17.47 5.10
CA GLU A 147 26.22 17.33 3.87
C GLU A 147 24.99 16.43 4.09
N LEU A 148 25.14 15.36 4.88
CA LEU A 148 24.03 14.46 5.24
C LEU A 148 22.98 15.13 6.13
N GLN A 149 23.39 15.99 7.07
CA GLN A 149 22.49 16.61 8.06
C GLN A 149 21.94 17.97 7.63
N SER A 150 22.54 18.61 6.63
CA SER A 150 22.07 19.89 6.06
C SER A 150 20.97 19.74 5.00
N GLY A 151 20.64 18.50 4.60
CA GLY A 151 19.68 18.21 3.52
C GLY A 151 20.24 18.39 2.11
N VAL A 152 21.54 18.71 1.97
CA VAL A 152 22.23 18.74 0.66
C VAL A 152 22.27 17.34 0.03
N VAL A 153 22.36 16.31 0.87
CA VAL A 153 22.23 14.90 0.48
C VAL A 153 20.92 14.36 1.04
N ASP A 154 19.97 14.03 0.17
CA ASP A 154 18.61 13.58 0.51
C ASP A 154 18.56 12.11 0.94
N LEU A 155 19.36 11.74 1.93
CA LEU A 155 19.32 10.42 2.57
C LEU A 155 18.71 10.47 3.97
N LEU A 156 18.75 11.63 4.63
CA LEU A 156 18.27 11.81 5.99
C LEU A 156 17.09 12.79 6.02
N ILE A 157 16.09 12.48 6.85
CA ILE A 157 14.98 13.38 7.18
C ILE A 157 14.96 13.62 8.68
N HIS A 158 14.45 14.76 9.11
CA HIS A 158 14.21 14.98 10.55
C HIS A 158 13.16 14.01 11.07
N THR A 159 13.26 13.65 12.35
CA THR A 159 12.21 12.92 13.04
C THR A 159 10.87 13.67 12.96
N PRO A 160 9.72 13.00 12.79
CA PRO A 160 8.41 13.65 12.71
C PRO A 160 8.12 14.63 13.84
N ASN A 161 8.66 14.35 15.03
CA ASN A 161 8.49 15.16 16.22
C ASN A 161 9.30 16.46 16.28
N SER A 162 10.26 16.64 15.38
CA SER A 162 11.02 17.88 15.22
C SER A 162 10.12 19.08 14.87
N PHE A 163 9.10 18.89 14.03
CA PHE A 163 8.23 19.97 13.57
C PHE A 163 7.36 20.58 14.67
N ALA A 164 6.94 19.74 15.63
CA ALA A 164 6.14 20.16 16.77
C ALA A 164 6.99 20.57 17.98
N ASP A 165 8.28 20.23 17.99
CA ASP A 165 9.20 20.33 19.14
C ASP A 165 8.63 19.68 20.42
N VAL A 166 8.08 18.47 20.27
CA VAL A 166 7.44 17.72 21.36
C VAL A 166 8.11 16.36 21.54
N GLY A 167 8.42 16.01 22.80
CA GLY A 167 9.00 14.73 23.17
C GLY A 167 10.53 14.74 23.20
N SER A 168 11.14 13.55 23.20
CA SER A 168 12.60 13.36 23.14
C SER A 168 13.09 13.21 21.71
N ASN A 169 14.39 13.44 21.45
CA ASN A 169 15.02 13.20 20.15
C ASN A 169 14.46 14.08 19.00
N THR A 170 13.98 15.29 19.29
CA THR A 170 13.46 16.24 18.29
C THR A 170 14.56 16.79 17.36
N ASP A 171 15.82 16.67 17.76
CA ASP A 171 17.03 17.07 17.03
C ASP A 171 17.64 15.95 16.18
N ARG A 172 16.95 14.80 16.06
CA ARG A 172 17.51 13.60 15.42
C ARG A 172 17.03 13.40 13.99
N PHE A 173 17.78 12.55 13.28
CA PHE A 173 17.53 12.20 11.89
C PHE A 173 17.15 10.73 11.69
N LEU A 174 16.33 10.48 10.69
CA LEU A 174 15.91 9.17 10.19
C LEU A 174 16.43 8.97 8.77
N LEU A 175 16.52 7.71 8.35
CA LEU A 175 16.73 7.39 6.94
C LEU A 175 15.47 7.77 6.14
N ASN A 176 15.64 8.47 5.02
CA ASN A 176 14.54 8.88 4.17
C ASN A 176 13.88 7.65 3.50
N PRO A 177 12.63 7.27 3.85
CA PRO A 177 11.97 6.11 3.24
C PRO A 177 11.57 6.34 1.78
N ALA A 178 11.50 7.59 1.31
CA ALA A 178 11.23 7.92 -0.08
C ALA A 178 12.47 7.83 -0.99
N ALA A 179 13.67 7.74 -0.41
CA ALA A 179 14.93 7.68 -1.14
C ALA A 179 15.20 6.28 -1.73
N LEU A 180 14.41 5.88 -2.73
CA LEU A 180 14.38 4.51 -3.26
C LEU A 180 15.11 4.32 -4.62
N SER A 181 15.70 5.37 -5.18
CA SER A 181 16.40 5.29 -6.46
C SER A 181 17.68 4.43 -6.36
N GLU A 182 18.15 3.89 -7.49
CA GLU A 182 19.44 3.17 -7.54
C GLU A 182 20.61 4.03 -7.03
N ASP A 183 20.63 5.32 -7.39
CA ASP A 183 21.63 6.26 -6.91
C ASP A 183 21.54 6.46 -5.38
N HIS A 184 20.33 6.49 -4.80
CA HIS A 184 20.14 6.53 -3.34
C HIS A 184 20.61 5.23 -2.67
N MET A 185 20.35 4.08 -3.26
CA MET A 185 20.81 2.79 -2.72
C MET A 185 22.34 2.68 -2.73
N VAL A 186 23.02 3.19 -3.76
CA VAL A 186 24.48 3.32 -3.77
C VAL A 186 24.95 4.22 -2.63
N GLN A 187 24.29 5.36 -2.43
CA GLN A 187 24.62 6.30 -1.36
C GLN A 187 24.39 5.71 0.05
N PHE A 188 23.30 4.96 0.29
CA PHE A 188 23.06 4.24 1.55
C PHE A 188 24.09 3.13 1.80
N ARG A 189 24.52 2.40 0.75
CA ARG A 189 25.63 1.44 0.87
C ARG A 189 26.92 2.14 1.28
N PHE A 190 27.19 3.31 0.70
CA PHE A 190 28.33 4.12 1.09
C PHE A 190 28.24 4.63 2.53
N LEU A 191 27.06 5.08 3.00
CA LEU A 191 26.84 5.44 4.40
C LEU A 191 27.22 4.29 5.35
N GLY A 192 26.82 3.06 5.00
CA GLY A 192 27.22 1.86 5.76
C GLY A 192 28.73 1.59 5.73
N ILE A 193 29.40 1.82 4.60
CA ILE A 193 30.87 1.75 4.50
C ILE A 193 31.51 2.82 5.39
N LEU A 194 31.01 4.06 5.37
CA LEU A 194 31.53 5.17 6.18
C LEU A 194 31.42 4.86 7.68
N MET A 195 30.29 4.32 8.14
CA MET A 195 30.12 3.83 9.52
C MET A 195 31.13 2.72 9.86
N ALA A 196 31.37 1.78 8.96
CA ALA A 196 32.36 0.72 9.18
C ALA A 196 33.80 1.27 9.24
N VAL A 197 34.12 2.28 8.44
CA VAL A 197 35.42 2.99 8.48
C VAL A 197 35.60 3.70 9.81
N ALA A 198 34.58 4.38 10.32
CA ALA A 198 34.61 5.03 11.63
C ALA A 198 34.92 4.03 12.77
N ILE A 199 34.26 2.87 12.76
CA ILE A 199 34.51 1.79 13.72
C ILE A 199 35.96 1.29 13.63
N ARG A 200 36.49 1.08 12.42
CA ARG A 200 37.84 0.55 12.21
C ARG A 200 38.94 1.54 12.55
N THR A 201 38.77 2.80 12.17
CA THR A 201 39.76 3.87 12.35
C THR A 201 39.68 4.52 13.73
N LYS A 202 38.65 4.18 14.52
CA LYS A 202 38.34 4.79 15.83
C LYS A 202 38.11 6.30 15.75
N LYS A 203 37.63 6.76 14.60
CA LYS A 203 37.24 8.15 14.35
C LYS A 203 35.73 8.22 14.25
N PRO A 204 35.02 8.65 15.32
CA PRO A 204 33.56 8.66 15.33
C PRO A 204 33.01 9.66 14.30
N LEU A 205 31.84 9.36 13.75
CA LEU A 205 31.11 10.27 12.87
C LEU A 205 30.19 11.16 13.70
N ASP A 206 30.11 12.43 13.35
CA ASP A 206 29.16 13.38 13.94
C ASP A 206 27.79 13.21 13.27
N LEU A 207 27.09 12.10 13.56
CA LEU A 207 25.77 11.77 13.00
C LEU A 207 24.71 11.66 14.10
N HIS A 208 23.74 12.56 14.10
CA HIS A 208 22.66 12.59 15.09
C HIS A 208 21.45 11.72 14.68
N LEU A 209 21.66 10.43 14.40
CA LEU A 209 20.55 9.52 14.05
C LEU A 209 19.72 9.13 15.28
N ALA A 210 18.41 8.92 15.07
CA ALA A 210 17.50 8.49 16.13
C ALA A 210 17.86 7.07 16.66
N PRO A 211 17.63 6.77 17.95
CA PRO A 211 17.98 5.48 18.57
C PRO A 211 17.48 4.24 17.82
N TRP A 212 16.28 4.31 17.24
CA TRP A 212 15.71 3.17 16.53
C TRP A 212 16.38 2.87 15.19
N VAL A 213 17.01 3.87 14.55
CA VAL A 213 17.80 3.65 13.33
C VAL A 213 18.99 2.73 13.67
N TRP A 214 19.64 2.97 14.80
CA TRP A 214 20.71 2.11 15.30
C TRP A 214 20.20 0.70 15.64
N LYS A 215 19.04 0.60 16.30
CA LYS A 215 18.38 -0.70 16.55
C LYS A 215 18.14 -1.47 15.27
N GLN A 216 17.62 -0.82 14.22
CA GLN A 216 17.39 -1.44 12.91
C GLN A 216 18.70 -1.92 12.26
N LEU A 217 19.76 -1.11 12.29
CA LEU A 217 21.09 -1.50 11.76
C LEU A 217 21.67 -2.72 12.49
N CYS A 218 21.46 -2.80 13.80
CA CYS A 218 21.84 -3.95 14.63
C CYS A 218 20.86 -5.14 14.53
N SER A 219 19.77 -5.02 13.76
CA SER A 219 18.70 -6.01 13.67
C SER A 219 18.06 -6.35 15.02
N MET A 220 17.96 -5.34 15.89
CA MET A 220 17.23 -5.42 17.16
C MET A 220 15.72 -5.21 16.92
N PRO A 221 14.85 -5.87 17.70
CA PRO A 221 13.41 -5.68 17.59
C PRO A 221 13.00 -4.27 18.02
N LEU A 222 12.08 -3.66 17.27
CA LEU A 222 11.44 -2.39 17.62
C LEU A 222 10.16 -2.66 18.43
N GLY A 223 9.83 -1.77 19.35
CA GLY A 223 8.65 -1.88 20.23
C GLY A 223 7.84 -0.60 20.33
N GLY A 224 6.82 -0.62 21.21
CA GLY A 224 5.95 0.53 21.48
C GLY A 224 6.68 1.84 21.84
N PRO A 225 7.75 1.83 22.67
CA PRO A 225 8.51 3.04 22.98
C PRO A 225 9.20 3.66 21.76
N ASP A 226 9.61 2.86 20.76
CA ASP A 226 10.22 3.39 19.54
C ASP A 226 9.19 4.09 18.65
N LEU A 227 7.91 3.71 18.75
CA LEU A 227 6.81 4.35 18.03
C LEU A 227 6.40 5.67 18.69
N GLU A 228 6.51 5.81 20.01
CA GLU A 228 6.17 7.03 20.75
C GLU A 228 6.88 8.27 20.18
N GLU A 229 8.13 8.11 19.74
CA GLU A 229 8.93 9.16 19.14
C GLU A 229 8.48 9.54 17.69
N MET A 230 7.60 8.75 17.06
CA MET A 230 7.06 8.99 15.70
C MET A 230 5.63 9.56 15.66
N ILE A 231 4.86 9.46 16.76
CA ILE A 231 3.43 9.85 16.82
C ILE A 231 3.07 11.36 16.77
N PRO A 232 3.95 12.35 16.99
CA PRO A 232 3.49 13.70 17.35
C PRO A 232 3.06 14.61 16.19
N LEU A 233 2.76 14.06 15.01
CA LEU A 233 2.16 14.82 13.92
C LEU A 233 0.63 14.70 13.83
N ASP A 234 0.03 13.73 14.54
CA ASP A 234 -1.40 13.50 14.46
C ASP A 234 -2.16 14.22 15.58
N SER A 235 -3.37 14.67 15.27
CA SER A 235 -4.34 15.21 16.24
C SER A 235 -5.54 14.28 16.34
N PHE A 236 -6.54 14.60 17.16
CA PHE A 236 -7.79 13.84 17.22
C PHE A 236 -8.68 14.13 16.00
N VAL A 237 -8.15 13.88 14.81
CA VAL A 237 -8.79 14.03 13.51
C VAL A 237 -8.70 12.71 12.75
N ALA A 238 -9.75 12.37 12.02
CA ALA A 238 -9.78 11.21 11.14
C ALA A 238 -10.40 11.60 9.80
N HIS A 239 -10.20 10.76 8.78
CA HIS A 239 -10.96 10.92 7.55
C HIS A 239 -12.42 10.50 7.78
N SER A 240 -13.36 11.22 7.18
CA SER A 240 -14.79 10.90 7.08
C SER A 240 -15.04 9.83 6.01
N ALA A 241 -16.25 9.26 5.93
CA ALA A 241 -16.68 8.44 4.79
C ALA A 241 -16.65 9.18 3.45
N ASP A 242 -16.74 10.51 3.47
CA ASP A 242 -16.63 11.35 2.26
C ASP A 242 -15.19 11.82 1.95
N GLY A 243 -14.21 11.38 2.75
CA GLY A 243 -12.80 11.70 2.57
C GLY A 243 -12.34 13.02 3.20
N ARG A 244 -13.22 13.81 3.83
CA ARG A 244 -12.80 15.03 4.55
C ARG A 244 -12.10 14.69 5.87
N LEU A 245 -11.10 15.48 6.26
CA LEU A 245 -10.53 15.42 7.61
C LEU A 245 -11.48 16.10 8.59
N VAL A 246 -11.89 15.37 9.62
CA VAL A 246 -12.87 15.79 10.62
C VAL A 246 -12.39 15.47 12.03
N PRO A 247 -12.68 16.31 13.03
CA PRO A 247 -12.31 16.02 14.40
C PRO A 247 -13.22 14.92 14.98
N VAL A 248 -12.63 13.87 15.56
CA VAL A 248 -13.38 12.74 16.15
C VAL A 248 -13.95 13.05 17.55
N VAL A 249 -13.50 14.15 18.14
CA VAL A 249 -14.03 14.74 19.37
C VAL A 249 -14.16 16.24 19.19
N SER A 250 -14.98 16.90 20.01
CA SER A 250 -15.10 18.36 19.97
C SER A 250 -13.74 19.04 20.17
N GLY A 251 -13.32 19.86 19.20
CA GLY A 251 -12.02 20.53 19.23
C GLY A 251 -10.82 19.62 18.97
N GLY A 252 -11.03 18.39 18.47
CA GLY A 252 -9.99 17.36 18.30
C GLY A 252 -8.77 17.81 17.47
N GLN A 253 -8.94 18.75 16.55
CA GLN A 253 -7.84 19.39 15.80
C GLN A 253 -6.78 20.07 16.69
N ASN A 254 -7.13 20.45 17.91
CA ASN A 254 -6.23 21.09 18.87
C ASN A 254 -5.73 20.11 19.94
N ILE A 255 -6.13 18.84 19.87
CA ILE A 255 -5.74 17.80 20.81
C ILE A 255 -4.68 16.96 20.12
N SER A 256 -3.43 17.08 20.56
CA SER A 256 -2.34 16.25 20.05
C SER A 256 -2.59 14.78 20.37
N LEU A 257 -2.45 13.92 19.37
CA LEU A 257 -2.35 12.49 19.58
C LEU A 257 -1.01 12.21 20.24
N THR A 258 -1.04 11.42 21.31
CA THR A 258 0.12 10.98 22.07
C THR A 258 0.01 9.49 22.29
N PHE A 259 1.11 8.84 22.66
CA PHE A 259 1.02 7.43 23.02
C PHE A 259 0.05 7.22 24.19
N ALA A 260 0.03 8.11 25.19
CA ALA A 260 -0.85 7.97 26.35
C ALA A 260 -2.35 7.98 26.01
N ASN A 261 -2.78 8.84 25.09
CA ASN A 261 -4.20 9.02 24.73
C ASN A 261 -4.63 8.23 23.47
N ARG A 262 -3.74 7.42 22.88
CA ARG A 262 -4.00 6.66 21.65
C ARG A 262 -5.23 5.75 21.73
N THR A 263 -5.48 5.13 22.88
CA THR A 263 -6.62 4.22 23.05
C THR A 263 -7.93 5.00 22.97
N GLU A 264 -7.98 6.17 23.60
CA GLU A 264 -9.13 7.06 23.51
C GLU A 264 -9.36 7.53 22.07
N TYR A 265 -8.29 7.93 21.37
CA TYR A 265 -8.41 8.30 19.95
C TYR A 265 -9.01 7.17 19.12
N VAL A 266 -8.53 5.93 19.28
CA VAL A 266 -9.03 4.76 18.56
C VAL A 266 -10.51 4.54 18.85
N GLU A 267 -10.92 4.57 20.13
CA GLU A 267 -12.32 4.43 20.53
C GLU A 267 -13.21 5.51 19.91
N ARG A 268 -12.77 6.78 19.94
CA ARG A 268 -13.56 7.89 19.39
C ARG A 268 -13.61 7.89 17.87
N ALA A 269 -12.53 7.49 17.21
CA ALA A 269 -12.50 7.33 15.76
C ALA A 269 -13.45 6.21 15.30
N LEU A 270 -13.51 5.10 16.05
CA LEU A 270 -14.47 4.01 15.81
C LEU A 270 -15.91 4.48 16.01
N GLU A 271 -16.20 5.14 17.13
CA GLU A 271 -17.52 5.68 17.45
C GLU A 271 -17.99 6.64 16.36
N TYR A 272 -17.15 7.63 16.01
CA TYR A 272 -17.44 8.58 14.94
C TYR A 272 -17.75 7.85 13.62
N ARG A 273 -16.94 6.85 13.25
CA ARG A 273 -17.09 6.15 11.97
C ARG A 273 -18.38 5.34 11.89
N LEU A 274 -18.81 4.72 13.00
CA LEU A 274 -20.04 3.92 13.04
C LEU A 274 -21.30 4.79 13.08
N HIS A 275 -21.20 6.01 13.61
CA HIS A 275 -22.34 6.92 13.84
C HIS A 275 -22.37 8.13 12.90
N GLU A 276 -21.55 8.13 11.85
CA GLU A 276 -21.39 9.24 10.91
C GLU A 276 -22.69 9.64 10.20
N MET A 277 -23.62 8.70 10.05
CA MET A 277 -24.86 8.86 9.28
C MET A 277 -26.11 8.92 10.16
N ASP A 278 -25.97 9.02 11.48
CA ASP A 278 -27.11 8.90 12.42
C ASP A 278 -28.20 9.93 12.14
N SER A 279 -27.83 11.17 11.81
CA SER A 279 -28.80 12.21 11.48
C SER A 279 -29.61 11.91 10.21
N GLN A 280 -28.95 11.36 9.18
CA GLN A 280 -29.58 10.94 7.93
C GLN A 280 -30.47 9.71 8.16
N VAL A 281 -29.98 8.73 8.93
CA VAL A 281 -30.75 7.55 9.32
C VAL A 281 -32.01 7.93 10.11
N ALA A 282 -31.91 8.90 11.02
CA ALA A 282 -33.06 9.41 11.77
C ALA A 282 -34.11 10.07 10.85
N ALA A 283 -33.68 10.92 9.91
CA ALA A 283 -34.58 11.55 8.95
C ALA A 283 -35.25 10.54 8.01
N ILE A 284 -34.50 9.53 7.51
CA ILE A 284 -35.06 8.44 6.71
C ILE A 284 -36.10 7.65 7.52
N ARG A 285 -35.78 7.32 8.77
CA ARG A 285 -36.68 6.59 9.68
C ARG A 285 -37.96 7.38 9.98
N GLU A 286 -37.84 8.69 10.19
CA GLU A 286 -39.00 9.59 10.32
C GLU A 286 -39.88 9.51 9.08
N GLY A 287 -39.30 9.64 7.87
CA GLY A 287 -40.02 9.50 6.61
C GLY A 287 -40.74 8.16 6.46
N MET A 288 -40.06 7.04 6.78
CA MET A 288 -40.68 5.71 6.76
C MET A 288 -41.87 5.61 7.73
N SER A 289 -41.75 6.22 8.91
CA SER A 289 -42.78 6.17 9.95
C SER A 289 -44.10 6.87 9.57
N THR A 290 -44.06 7.75 8.56
CA THR A 290 -45.27 8.42 8.05
C THR A 290 -46.21 7.47 7.30
N ILE A 291 -45.69 6.35 6.79
CA ILE A 291 -46.45 5.34 6.03
C ILE A 291 -46.54 4.03 6.82
N ILE A 292 -45.45 3.61 7.46
CA ILE A 292 -45.35 2.33 8.16
C ILE A 292 -45.37 2.59 9.67
N PRO A 293 -46.32 2.02 10.45
CA PRO A 293 -46.33 2.14 11.90
C PRO A 293 -44.99 1.73 12.54
N VAL A 294 -44.45 2.59 13.42
CA VAL A 294 -43.15 2.37 14.08
C VAL A 294 -42.98 0.98 14.72
N PRO A 295 -43.98 0.41 15.42
CA PRO A 295 -43.84 -0.93 16.00
C PRO A 295 -43.54 -2.02 14.97
N LEU A 296 -44.01 -1.88 13.72
CA LEU A 296 -43.71 -2.84 12.66
C LEU A 296 -42.27 -2.70 12.17
N LEU A 297 -41.75 -1.48 12.07
CA LEU A 297 -40.34 -1.25 11.74
C LEU A 297 -39.40 -1.87 12.79
N SER A 298 -39.81 -1.89 14.06
CA SER A 298 -39.05 -2.51 15.15
C SER A 298 -39.00 -4.05 15.10
N LEU A 299 -39.88 -4.70 14.34
CA LEU A 299 -39.89 -6.17 14.19
C LEU A 299 -38.94 -6.66 13.11
N LEU A 300 -38.52 -5.78 12.20
CA LEU A 300 -37.75 -6.15 11.01
C LEU A 300 -36.25 -6.23 11.34
N THR A 301 -35.60 -7.28 10.85
CA THR A 301 -34.14 -7.31 10.77
C THR A 301 -33.65 -6.47 9.60
N ALA A 302 -32.36 -6.09 9.61
CA ALA A 302 -31.75 -5.33 8.50
C ALA A 302 -31.94 -6.03 7.13
N GLN A 303 -31.76 -7.35 7.09
CA GLN A 303 -31.95 -8.15 5.87
C GLN A 303 -33.41 -8.14 5.39
N GLN A 304 -34.37 -8.26 6.31
CA GLN A 304 -35.79 -8.22 5.97
C GLN A 304 -36.19 -6.82 5.45
N LEU A 305 -35.69 -5.76 6.08
CA LEU A 305 -35.94 -4.39 5.64
C LEU A 305 -35.40 -4.17 4.22
N GLU A 306 -34.17 -4.60 3.93
CA GLU A 306 -33.62 -4.54 2.58
C GLU A 306 -34.48 -5.31 1.58
N GLN A 307 -34.89 -6.54 1.91
CA GLN A 307 -35.70 -7.35 1.00
C GLN A 307 -37.10 -6.76 0.74
N LEU A 308 -37.71 -6.10 1.72
CA LEU A 308 -39.01 -5.45 1.54
C LEU A 308 -38.90 -4.17 0.72
N VAL A 309 -37.83 -3.39 0.89
CA VAL A 309 -37.62 -2.13 0.16
C VAL A 309 -37.07 -2.37 -1.24
N CYS A 310 -36.06 -3.22 -1.36
CA CYS A 310 -35.30 -3.43 -2.59
C CYS A 310 -35.75 -4.69 -3.35
N GLY A 311 -36.35 -5.68 -2.70
CA GLY A 311 -36.59 -7.00 -3.29
C GLY A 311 -35.38 -7.93 -3.18
N LEU A 312 -35.50 -9.14 -3.75
CA LEU A 312 -34.46 -10.16 -3.68
C LEU A 312 -33.22 -9.74 -4.49
N PRO A 313 -32.00 -9.88 -3.94
CA PRO A 313 -30.76 -9.52 -4.63
C PRO A 313 -30.45 -10.46 -5.81
N GLU A 314 -30.93 -11.70 -5.75
CA GLU A 314 -30.76 -12.69 -6.80
C GLU A 314 -32.05 -12.92 -7.59
N VAL A 315 -31.93 -12.97 -8.92
CA VAL A 315 -33.05 -13.29 -9.81
C VAL A 315 -33.09 -14.79 -10.04
N SER A 316 -33.97 -15.47 -9.30
CA SER A 316 -34.19 -16.92 -9.42
C SER A 316 -34.99 -17.26 -10.69
N VAL A 317 -34.40 -18.10 -11.55
CA VAL A 317 -35.08 -18.62 -12.75
C VAL A 317 -36.27 -19.50 -12.38
N GLU A 318 -36.16 -20.28 -11.30
CA GLU A 318 -37.26 -21.11 -10.80
C GLU A 318 -38.47 -20.27 -10.39
N MET A 319 -38.23 -19.12 -9.77
CA MET A 319 -39.28 -18.18 -9.40
C MET A 319 -39.96 -17.60 -10.66
N LEU A 320 -39.19 -17.21 -11.67
CA LEU A 320 -39.74 -16.73 -12.95
C LEU A 320 -40.58 -17.82 -13.66
N LYS A 321 -40.14 -19.09 -13.61
CA LYS A 321 -40.92 -20.24 -14.12
C LYS A 321 -42.24 -20.44 -13.37
N LYS A 322 -42.31 -20.18 -12.05
CA LYS A 322 -43.57 -20.23 -11.29
C LYS A 322 -44.55 -19.10 -11.65
N LEU A 323 -44.03 -17.98 -12.15
CA LEU A 323 -44.81 -16.78 -12.46
C LEU A 323 -45.22 -16.68 -13.93
N VAL A 324 -44.63 -17.48 -14.82
CA VAL A 324 -44.84 -17.34 -16.26
C VAL A 324 -46.23 -17.81 -16.70
N ARG A 325 -46.78 -17.13 -17.69
CA ARG A 325 -47.95 -17.52 -18.46
C ARG A 325 -47.59 -17.52 -19.94
N TYR A 326 -47.74 -18.67 -20.58
CA TYR A 326 -47.55 -18.80 -22.02
C TYR A 326 -48.83 -18.42 -22.75
N ARG A 327 -48.71 -17.68 -23.86
CA ARG A 327 -49.81 -17.43 -24.81
C ARG A 327 -49.36 -17.84 -26.21
N ASP A 328 -50.22 -18.56 -26.91
CA ASP A 328 -49.98 -19.05 -28.27
C ASP A 328 -48.70 -19.93 -28.41
N ILE A 329 -48.21 -20.45 -27.29
CA ILE A 329 -47.11 -21.40 -27.19
C ILE A 329 -47.30 -22.25 -25.93
N THR A 330 -46.83 -23.50 -25.95
CA THR A 330 -46.89 -24.41 -24.80
C THR A 330 -45.52 -24.52 -24.14
N GLU A 331 -45.51 -24.88 -22.85
CA GLU A 331 -44.26 -25.10 -22.10
C GLU A 331 -43.37 -26.20 -22.71
N SER A 332 -43.99 -27.21 -23.33
CA SER A 332 -43.29 -28.30 -24.02
C SER A 332 -42.62 -27.89 -25.34
N HIS A 333 -42.85 -26.67 -25.83
CA HIS A 333 -42.29 -26.22 -27.09
C HIS A 333 -40.78 -26.00 -26.96
N GLN A 334 -39.99 -26.51 -27.93
CA GLN A 334 -38.52 -26.47 -27.89
C GLN A 334 -37.94 -25.07 -27.64
N LEU A 335 -38.52 -24.04 -28.28
CA LEU A 335 -38.19 -22.63 -28.07
C LEU A 335 -38.21 -22.20 -26.58
N ILE A 336 -39.20 -22.68 -25.81
CA ILE A 336 -39.34 -22.38 -24.38
C ILE A 336 -38.25 -23.09 -23.58
N GLY A 337 -37.96 -24.35 -23.91
CA GLY A 337 -36.84 -25.10 -23.33
C GLY A 337 -35.50 -24.39 -23.51
N TRP A 338 -35.21 -23.96 -24.74
CA TRP A 338 -33.99 -23.18 -25.05
C TRP A 338 -33.93 -21.86 -24.31
N PHE A 339 -35.06 -21.15 -24.19
CA PHE A 339 -35.11 -19.88 -23.45
C PHE A 339 -34.74 -20.08 -21.98
N TRP A 340 -35.37 -21.05 -21.29
CA TRP A 340 -35.10 -21.28 -19.87
C TRP A 340 -33.69 -21.80 -19.62
N GLN A 341 -33.19 -22.72 -20.45
CA GLN A 341 -31.82 -23.21 -20.35
C GLN A 341 -30.81 -22.07 -20.54
N SER A 342 -31.04 -21.18 -21.52
CA SER A 342 -30.19 -20.01 -21.72
C SER A 342 -30.19 -19.10 -20.50
N LEU A 343 -31.35 -18.87 -19.87
CA LEU A 343 -31.45 -18.02 -18.68
C LEU A 343 -30.82 -18.67 -17.43
N GLU A 344 -30.83 -20.00 -17.33
CA GLU A 344 -30.08 -20.75 -16.30
C GLU A 344 -28.56 -20.65 -16.50
N GLU A 345 -28.09 -20.58 -17.74
CA GLU A 345 -26.68 -20.38 -18.07
C GLU A 345 -26.21 -18.91 -17.87
N PHE A 346 -27.13 -17.96 -17.71
CA PHE A 346 -26.80 -16.55 -17.49
C PHE A 346 -26.28 -16.28 -16.07
N THR A 347 -25.38 -15.31 -15.92
CA THR A 347 -24.96 -14.82 -14.59
C THR A 347 -26.09 -14.05 -13.90
N ASN A 348 -25.99 -13.80 -12.59
CA ASN A 348 -27.01 -13.02 -11.90
C ASN A 348 -27.13 -11.59 -12.46
N GLU A 349 -26.02 -10.97 -12.85
CA GLU A 349 -26.00 -9.65 -13.50
C GLU A 349 -26.78 -9.68 -14.82
N GLU A 350 -26.56 -10.70 -15.65
CA GLU A 350 -27.31 -10.90 -16.90
C GLU A 350 -28.81 -11.15 -16.63
N ARG A 351 -29.15 -11.90 -15.57
CA ARG A 351 -30.56 -12.13 -15.17
C ARG A 351 -31.23 -10.87 -14.63
N VAL A 352 -30.50 -10.00 -13.93
CA VAL A 352 -30.98 -8.67 -13.51
C VAL A 352 -31.22 -7.78 -14.72
N LEU A 353 -30.32 -7.76 -15.69
CA LEU A 353 -30.51 -7.05 -16.96
C LEU A 353 -31.70 -7.60 -17.74
N PHE A 354 -31.87 -8.92 -17.78
CA PHE A 354 -33.04 -9.55 -18.36
C PHE A 354 -34.33 -9.11 -17.67
N LEU A 355 -34.39 -9.15 -16.33
CA LEU A 355 -35.57 -8.72 -15.58
C LEU A 355 -35.90 -7.24 -15.88
N ARG A 356 -34.89 -6.38 -15.99
CA ARG A 356 -35.04 -4.99 -16.38
C ARG A 356 -35.57 -4.86 -17.81
N PHE A 357 -35.08 -5.67 -18.74
CA PHE A 357 -35.55 -5.72 -20.12
C PHE A 357 -37.03 -6.08 -20.23
N VAL A 358 -37.52 -7.06 -19.45
CA VAL A 358 -38.92 -7.52 -19.55
C VAL A 358 -39.90 -6.84 -18.62
N SER A 359 -39.46 -6.22 -17.52
CA SER A 359 -40.34 -5.64 -16.49
C SER A 359 -40.00 -4.20 -16.09
N GLY A 360 -38.85 -3.67 -16.51
CA GLY A 360 -38.33 -2.38 -16.03
C GLY A 360 -37.75 -2.42 -14.61
N ARG A 361 -37.86 -3.55 -13.90
CA ARG A 361 -37.38 -3.71 -12.52
C ARG A 361 -36.06 -4.47 -12.47
N SER A 362 -35.21 -4.15 -11.50
CA SER A 362 -33.93 -4.85 -11.29
C SER A 362 -34.02 -6.01 -10.28
N ARG A 363 -35.08 -6.07 -9.47
CA ARG A 363 -35.27 -7.08 -8.42
C ARG A 363 -36.72 -7.54 -8.39
N LEU A 364 -36.94 -8.80 -8.00
CA LEU A 364 -38.27 -9.36 -7.78
C LEU A 364 -38.71 -9.13 -6.32
N PRO A 365 -40.03 -8.93 -6.07
CA PRO A 365 -40.56 -8.94 -4.71
C PRO A 365 -40.21 -10.24 -3.98
N SER A 366 -39.96 -10.15 -2.67
CA SER A 366 -39.63 -11.31 -1.83
C SER A 366 -40.81 -12.28 -1.67
N ASN A 367 -42.04 -11.76 -1.66
CA ASN A 367 -43.26 -12.56 -1.60
C ASN A 367 -43.88 -12.76 -2.99
N PRO A 368 -44.03 -14.02 -3.46
CA PRO A 368 -44.70 -14.33 -4.72
C PRO A 368 -46.12 -13.75 -4.86
N ALA A 369 -46.85 -13.60 -3.74
CA ALA A 369 -48.22 -13.10 -3.75
C ALA A 369 -48.33 -11.62 -4.12
N ASP A 370 -47.26 -10.84 -3.91
CA ASP A 370 -47.24 -9.40 -4.20
C ASP A 370 -46.98 -9.13 -5.69
N ILE A 371 -46.78 -10.18 -6.49
CA ILE A 371 -46.57 -10.12 -7.93
C ILE A 371 -47.95 -10.12 -8.61
N THR A 372 -48.52 -8.93 -8.74
CA THR A 372 -49.85 -8.72 -9.33
C THR A 372 -49.90 -9.04 -10.83
N GLN A 373 -48.80 -8.81 -11.55
CA GLN A 373 -48.68 -9.05 -12.98
C GLN A 373 -47.82 -10.28 -13.25
N LYS A 374 -48.40 -11.30 -13.89
CA LYS A 374 -47.69 -12.51 -14.29
C LYS A 374 -46.72 -12.21 -15.44
N PHE A 375 -45.55 -12.83 -15.42
CA PHE A 375 -44.61 -12.79 -16.54
C PHE A 375 -45.24 -13.50 -17.74
N GLN A 376 -45.16 -12.93 -18.93
CA GLN A 376 -45.80 -13.49 -20.12
C GLN A 376 -44.79 -13.76 -21.21
N ILE A 377 -44.91 -14.91 -21.88
CA ILE A 377 -44.12 -15.25 -23.06
C ILE A 377 -45.07 -15.54 -24.22
N ILE A 378 -44.90 -14.80 -25.32
CA ILE A 378 -45.59 -15.05 -26.58
C ILE A 378 -44.59 -15.38 -27.68
N LYS A 379 -44.99 -16.28 -28.58
CA LYS A 379 -44.31 -16.47 -29.86
C LYS A 379 -44.81 -15.39 -30.84
N VAL A 380 -43.91 -14.82 -31.64
CA VAL A 380 -44.28 -13.85 -32.69
C VAL A 380 -43.76 -14.29 -34.05
N ASP A 381 -44.55 -14.06 -35.08
CA ASP A 381 -44.12 -14.23 -36.48
C ASP A 381 -43.26 -13.04 -36.90
N ARG A 382 -41.97 -13.15 -36.58
CA ARG A 382 -40.89 -12.24 -36.97
C ARG A 382 -39.82 -13.01 -37.75
N PRO A 383 -38.89 -12.32 -38.44
CA PRO A 383 -37.79 -12.98 -39.13
C PRO A 383 -37.07 -13.97 -38.21
N VAL A 384 -36.77 -15.15 -38.75
CA VAL A 384 -36.03 -16.19 -38.02
C VAL A 384 -34.71 -15.62 -37.53
N ASN A 385 -34.37 -15.90 -36.27
CA ASN A 385 -33.19 -15.38 -35.58
C ASN A 385 -33.16 -13.85 -35.38
N GLY A 386 -34.31 -13.18 -35.46
CA GLY A 386 -34.46 -11.77 -35.08
C GLY A 386 -34.28 -11.53 -33.58
N LEU A 387 -34.20 -10.26 -33.18
CA LEU A 387 -34.08 -9.90 -31.75
C LEU A 387 -35.40 -10.12 -31.00
N PRO A 388 -35.36 -10.62 -29.75
CA PRO A 388 -36.53 -10.62 -28.88
C PRO A 388 -36.96 -9.18 -28.57
N THR A 389 -38.25 -8.99 -28.32
CA THR A 389 -38.79 -7.68 -27.92
C THR A 389 -39.58 -7.81 -26.64
N ALA A 390 -39.60 -6.76 -25.82
CA ALA A 390 -40.32 -6.74 -24.55
C ALA A 390 -41.34 -5.61 -24.51
N GLN A 391 -42.41 -5.81 -23.75
CA GLN A 391 -43.32 -4.74 -23.33
C GLN A 391 -43.33 -4.71 -21.81
N THR A 392 -42.51 -3.82 -21.23
CA THR A 392 -42.25 -3.74 -19.79
C THR A 392 -43.52 -3.51 -18.98
N CYS A 393 -44.42 -2.63 -19.46
CA CYS A 393 -45.73 -2.35 -18.83
C CYS A 393 -46.62 -3.60 -18.69
N PHE A 394 -46.40 -4.62 -19.53
CA PHE A 394 -47.18 -5.86 -19.52
C PHE A 394 -46.44 -7.06 -18.96
N PHE A 395 -45.20 -6.85 -18.50
CA PHE A 395 -44.26 -7.90 -18.13
C PHE A 395 -44.21 -9.00 -19.20
N LEU A 396 -44.08 -8.60 -20.47
CA LEU A 396 -44.26 -9.47 -21.64
C LEU A 396 -42.97 -9.58 -22.46
N LEU A 397 -42.55 -10.81 -22.73
CA LEU A 397 -41.49 -11.15 -23.67
C LEU A 397 -42.09 -11.72 -24.96
N ARG A 398 -41.68 -11.17 -26.09
CA ARG A 398 -42.02 -11.64 -27.43
C ARG A 398 -40.82 -12.33 -28.05
N LEU A 399 -40.94 -13.62 -28.32
CA LEU A 399 -39.87 -14.45 -28.87
C LEU A 399 -40.10 -14.73 -30.36
N PRO A 400 -39.19 -14.30 -31.25
CA PRO A 400 -39.11 -14.78 -32.63
C PRO A 400 -38.76 -16.28 -32.69
N PRO A 401 -38.98 -16.94 -33.83
CA PRO A 401 -38.45 -18.29 -34.06
C PRO A 401 -36.92 -18.26 -34.15
N TYR A 402 -36.25 -19.23 -33.52
CA TYR A 402 -34.80 -19.41 -33.60
C TYR A 402 -34.45 -20.80 -34.13
N THR A 403 -33.27 -20.92 -34.75
CA THR A 403 -32.76 -22.20 -35.29
C THR A 403 -31.95 -23.01 -34.28
N SER A 404 -31.44 -22.39 -33.21
CA SER A 404 -30.70 -23.09 -32.14
C SER A 404 -30.75 -22.31 -30.81
N GLN A 405 -30.46 -23.00 -29.70
CA GLN A 405 -30.30 -22.37 -28.37
C GLN A 405 -29.21 -21.30 -28.37
N ALA A 406 -28.07 -21.57 -29.01
CA ALA A 406 -26.94 -20.64 -29.02
C ALA A 406 -27.30 -19.28 -29.62
N ILE A 407 -28.06 -19.28 -30.72
CA ILE A 407 -28.50 -18.03 -31.36
C ILE A 407 -29.53 -17.31 -30.48
N LEU A 408 -30.45 -18.03 -29.82
CA LEU A 408 -31.39 -17.42 -28.87
C LEU A 408 -30.63 -16.73 -27.74
N ALA A 409 -29.67 -17.43 -27.11
CA ALA A 409 -28.87 -16.90 -26.02
C ALA A 409 -28.07 -15.65 -26.44
N GLU A 410 -27.44 -15.68 -27.62
CA GLU A 410 -26.71 -14.56 -28.21
C GLU A 410 -27.63 -13.34 -28.43
N ARG A 411 -28.79 -13.55 -29.07
CA ARG A 411 -29.76 -12.49 -29.37
C ARG A 411 -30.40 -11.92 -28.11
N LEU A 412 -30.63 -12.76 -27.10
CA LEU A 412 -31.14 -12.34 -25.80
C LEU A 412 -30.09 -11.50 -25.06
N ARG A 413 -28.84 -11.96 -24.98
CA ARG A 413 -27.71 -11.18 -24.41
C ARG A 413 -27.56 -9.84 -25.09
N TYR A 414 -27.57 -9.82 -26.42
CA TYR A 414 -27.51 -8.58 -27.18
C TYR A 414 -28.63 -7.61 -26.76
N SER A 415 -29.86 -8.10 -26.64
CA SER A 415 -31.01 -7.24 -26.30
C SER A 415 -30.94 -6.68 -24.88
N ILE A 416 -30.57 -7.50 -23.90
CA ILE A 416 -30.48 -7.07 -22.50
C ILE A 416 -29.33 -6.08 -22.24
N HIS A 417 -28.27 -6.11 -23.06
CA HIS A 417 -27.15 -5.16 -22.95
C HIS A 417 -27.37 -3.87 -23.75
N ASN A 418 -28.08 -3.93 -24.87
CA ASN A 418 -28.23 -2.78 -25.79
C ASN A 418 -29.56 -2.02 -25.62
N CYS A 419 -30.47 -2.49 -24.75
CA CYS A 419 -31.71 -1.78 -24.41
C CYS A 419 -31.77 -1.41 -22.91
N PRO A 420 -30.93 -0.47 -22.43
CA PRO A 420 -30.80 -0.17 -21.00
C PRO A 420 -31.97 0.63 -20.40
N SER A 421 -32.77 1.33 -21.20
CA SER A 421 -33.89 2.17 -20.75
C SER A 421 -35.19 1.84 -21.49
N ILE A 422 -36.32 2.17 -20.86
CA ILE A 422 -37.63 2.14 -21.50
C ILE A 422 -37.62 3.22 -22.59
N ASP A 423 -37.43 2.79 -23.83
CA ASP A 423 -37.33 3.69 -24.98
C ASP A 423 -38.77 4.07 -25.42
N MET A 424 -39.31 5.13 -24.84
CA MET A 424 -40.70 5.57 -25.04
C MET A 424 -40.87 6.66 -26.11
N ASP A 425 -39.81 7.01 -26.85
CA ASP A 425 -39.83 8.25 -27.65
C ASP A 425 -40.04 8.05 -29.16
N ASN A 426 -39.91 6.83 -29.71
CA ASN A 426 -39.98 6.63 -31.17
C ASN A 426 -41.27 6.01 -31.72
N TYR A 427 -42.17 5.48 -30.87
CA TYR A 427 -43.38 4.79 -31.36
C TYR A 427 -44.64 5.67 -31.37
N MET A 428 -44.67 6.75 -30.56
CA MET A 428 -45.85 7.64 -30.44
C MET A 428 -45.83 8.82 -31.43
N LEU A 429 -44.70 9.13 -32.05
CA LEU A 429 -44.57 10.26 -32.99
C LEU A 429 -44.99 9.92 -34.42
N THR A 430 -45.02 8.64 -34.81
CA THR A 430 -45.37 8.24 -36.19
C THR A 430 -46.85 7.99 -36.41
N HIS A 431 -47.67 7.95 -35.36
CA HIS A 431 -49.11 7.65 -35.48
C HIS A 431 -50.05 8.84 -35.26
N ASN A 432 -49.52 10.02 -34.91
CA ASN A 432 -50.31 11.24 -34.76
C ASN A 432 -50.11 12.24 -35.93
N THR A 433 -49.43 11.85 -37.01
CA THR A 433 -49.18 12.70 -38.17
C THR A 433 -50.05 12.39 -39.38
N ASP A 434 -51.08 11.55 -39.26
CA ASP A 434 -52.12 11.45 -40.28
C ASP A 434 -53.17 12.54 -40.03
N PRO A 435 -53.27 13.59 -40.87
CA PRO A 435 -54.23 14.67 -40.67
C PRO A 435 -55.65 14.14 -40.87
N ALA A 436 -56.48 14.31 -39.85
CA ALA A 436 -57.92 14.16 -39.98
C ALA A 436 -58.44 15.22 -40.95
N ASP A 437 -58.94 14.76 -42.08
CA ASP A 437 -59.73 15.54 -43.03
C ASP A 437 -60.94 16.18 -42.33
N SER A 438 -61.33 17.34 -42.88
CA SER A 438 -62.56 18.12 -42.63
C SER A 438 -62.68 18.92 -41.33
N SER A 439 -62.62 20.25 -41.47
CA SER A 439 -63.72 21.07 -40.99
C SER A 439 -63.86 22.32 -41.87
N ASP A 440 -65.11 22.52 -42.28
CA ASP A 440 -65.62 23.52 -43.19
C ASP A 440 -65.43 24.95 -42.69
N THR A 441 -65.10 25.84 -43.63
CA THR A 441 -65.43 27.26 -43.57
C THR A 441 -65.72 27.72 -44.99
N GLU A 442 -66.99 27.96 -45.31
CA GLU A 442 -67.50 29.16 -46.00
C GLU A 442 -69.04 29.05 -46.18
N ASP A 443 -69.72 30.08 -45.67
CA ASP A 443 -71.10 30.58 -45.87
C ASP A 443 -72.35 29.71 -45.60
#